data_AF-A0A1F4Z7J0-F1
#
_entry.id   AF-A0A1F4Z7J0-F1
#
_cell.length_a   1.000
_cell.length_b   1.000
_cell.length_c   1.000
_cell.angle_alpha   90.00
_cell.angle_beta   90.00
_cell.angle_gamma   90.00
#
_symmetry.space_group_name_H-M   'P 1'
#
loop_
_entity.id
_entity.type
_entity.pdbx_description
1 polymer ?
#
loop_
_entity_poly.entity_id
_entity_poly.type
_entity_poly.pdbx_seq_one_letter_code
_entity_poly.pdbx_strand_id
1 'polypeptide(L)'
;MISFPKLWLFAVGLILLSALALMMLLYLRSFRYSGISNFADCAAAGLPVTESYPRQCRTPDGSSFVEEIPTVSPSVCLDLCGNGTCEEIVCTAIGCPCPETPATCPQDCR
;
A
#
# COMPACT_ATOMS: atom_id res chain seq x y z
N MET A 1 47.91 -40.78 -8.39
CA MET A 1 47.55 -40.86 -6.95
C MET A 1 47.53 -39.44 -6.40
N ILE A 2 46.35 -38.82 -6.35
CA ILE A 2 46.19 -37.45 -5.84
C ILE A 2 46.13 -37.55 -4.32
N SER A 3 47.07 -36.91 -3.63
CA SER A 3 47.20 -36.95 -2.17
C SER A 3 45.96 -36.29 -1.53
N PHE A 4 45.23 -37.06 -0.71
CA PHE A 4 44.05 -36.65 0.07
C PHE A 4 44.09 -35.23 0.68
N PRO A 5 45.22 -34.71 1.23
CA PRO A 5 45.28 -33.33 1.74
C PRO A 5 45.01 -32.25 0.69
N LYS A 6 45.33 -32.47 -0.59
CA LYS A 6 45.11 -31.48 -1.66
C LYS A 6 43.65 -31.46 -2.12
N LEU A 7 42.97 -32.60 -2.09
CA LEU A 7 41.55 -32.71 -2.44
C LEU A 7 40.67 -31.88 -1.50
N TRP A 8 41.06 -31.81 -0.22
CA TRP A 8 40.35 -31.03 0.80
C TRP A 8 40.49 -29.52 0.58
N LEU A 9 41.67 -29.05 0.15
CA LEU A 9 41.89 -27.63 -0.19
C LEU A 9 41.03 -27.20 -1.39
N PHE A 10 40.89 -28.05 -2.40
CA PHE A 10 40.01 -27.78 -3.54
C PHE A 10 38.53 -27.76 -3.11
N ALA A 11 38.11 -28.67 -2.24
CA ALA A 11 36.75 -28.70 -1.72
C ALA A 11 36.41 -27.43 -0.92
N VAL A 12 37.30 -26.99 -0.02
CA VAL A 12 37.10 -25.75 0.76
C VAL A 12 37.05 -24.52 -0.16
N GLY A 13 37.94 -24.44 -1.15
CA GLY A 13 37.93 -23.36 -2.13
C GLY A 13 36.62 -23.26 -2.93
N LEU A 14 36.08 -24.40 -3.37
CA LEU A 14 34.79 -24.44 -4.08
C LEU A 14 33.61 -24.03 -3.18
N ILE A 15 33.62 -24.42 -1.90
CA ILE A 15 32.59 -24.03 -0.93
C ILE A 15 32.64 -22.51 -0.66
N LEU A 16 33.84 -21.95 -0.50
CA LEU A 16 33.99 -20.50 -0.29
C LEU A 16 33.54 -19.71 -1.53
N LEU A 17 33.91 -20.17 -2.73
CA LEU A 17 33.48 -19.55 -3.98
C LEU A 17 31.95 -19.63 -4.18
N SER A 18 31.33 -20.76 -3.86
CA SER A 18 29.87 -20.90 -3.98
C SER A 18 29.13 -20.05 -2.96
N ALA A 19 29.63 -19.96 -1.73
CA ALA A 19 29.08 -19.08 -0.69
C ALA A 19 29.18 -17.60 -1.08
N LEU A 20 30.33 -17.16 -1.62
CA LEU A 20 30.52 -15.81 -2.14
C LEU A 20 29.59 -15.51 -3.32
N ALA A 21 29.45 -16.43 -4.27
CA ALA A 21 28.55 -16.27 -5.41
C ALA A 21 27.08 -16.20 -4.96
N LEU A 22 26.66 -17.05 -4.01
CA LEU A 22 25.32 -17.02 -3.43
C LEU A 22 25.08 -15.69 -2.71
N MET A 23 26.03 -15.23 -1.88
CA MET A 23 25.93 -13.96 -1.17
C MET A 23 25.84 -12.76 -2.13
N MET A 24 26.63 -12.77 -3.21
CA MET A 24 26.55 -11.77 -4.28
C MET A 24 25.20 -11.78 -5.00
N LEU A 25 24.65 -12.96 -5.33
CA LEU A 25 23.32 -13.08 -5.95
C LEU A 25 22.20 -12.55 -5.04
N LEU A 26 22.28 -12.83 -3.74
CA LEU A 26 21.32 -12.29 -2.77
C LEU A 26 21.43 -10.77 -2.65
N TYR A 27 22.65 -10.23 -2.68
CA TYR A 27 22.89 -8.79 -2.67
C TYR A 27 22.31 -8.10 -3.92
N LEU A 28 22.52 -8.67 -5.11
CA LEU A 28 21.97 -8.16 -6.37
C LEU A 28 20.44 -8.22 -6.39
N ARG A 29 19.83 -9.22 -5.74
CA ARG A 29 18.36 -9.32 -5.63
C ARG A 29 17.78 -8.19 -4.79
N SER A 30 18.45 -7.79 -3.72
CA SER A 30 18.04 -6.64 -2.88
C SER A 30 18.10 -5.33 -3.67
N PHE A 31 19.19 -5.13 -4.43
CA PHE A 31 19.38 -3.90 -5.21
C PHE A 31 18.29 -3.66 -6.27
N ARG A 32 17.62 -4.71 -6.77
CA ARG A 32 16.53 -4.56 -7.76
C ARG A 32 15.34 -3.74 -7.27
N TYR A 33 15.14 -3.62 -5.96
CA TYR A 33 14.00 -2.90 -5.40
C TYR A 33 14.35 -1.48 -4.92
N SER A 34 15.63 -1.07 -5.02
CA SER A 34 16.10 0.26 -4.58
C SER A 34 15.46 1.45 -5.32
N GLY A 35 14.83 1.21 -6.47
CA GLY A 35 14.15 2.24 -7.28
C GLY A 35 12.66 2.39 -6.98
N ILE A 36 12.09 1.56 -6.11
CA ILE A 36 10.64 1.60 -5.80
C ILE A 36 10.44 2.52 -4.62
N SER A 37 9.81 3.66 -4.86
CA SER A 37 9.63 4.71 -3.84
C SER A 37 8.18 4.95 -3.43
N ASN A 38 7.23 4.49 -4.23
CA ASN A 38 5.81 4.75 -4.05
C ASN A 38 4.96 3.58 -4.56
N PHE A 39 3.64 3.66 -4.32
CA PHE A 39 2.69 2.64 -4.73
C PHE A 39 2.67 2.44 -6.25
N ALA A 40 2.75 3.52 -7.04
CA ALA A 40 2.70 3.45 -8.50
C ALA A 40 3.90 2.69 -9.08
N ASP A 41 5.12 2.98 -8.60
CA ASP A 41 6.34 2.27 -8.97
C ASP A 41 6.23 0.77 -8.64
N CYS A 42 5.73 0.47 -7.45
CA CYS A 42 5.58 -0.90 -6.95
C CYS A 42 4.57 -1.71 -7.79
N ALA A 43 3.41 -1.11 -8.09
CA ALA A 43 2.38 -1.73 -8.91
C ALA A 43 2.83 -1.90 -10.37
N ALA A 44 3.53 -0.90 -10.93
CA ALA A 44 4.09 -0.96 -12.28
C ALA A 44 5.18 -2.04 -12.42
N ALA A 45 5.91 -2.33 -11.34
CA ALA A 45 6.86 -3.42 -11.27
C ALA A 45 6.21 -4.82 -11.19
N GLY A 46 4.87 -4.91 -11.13
CA GLY A 46 4.14 -6.18 -11.07
C GLY A 46 4.26 -6.91 -9.73
N LEU A 47 4.56 -6.18 -8.66
CA LEU A 47 4.65 -6.71 -7.30
C LEU A 47 3.25 -6.97 -6.71
N PRO A 48 3.14 -7.83 -5.67
CA PRO A 48 1.86 -8.17 -5.09
C PRO A 48 1.16 -6.94 -4.49
N VAL A 49 -0.02 -6.63 -5.03
CA VAL A 49 -0.94 -5.61 -4.53
C VAL A 49 -2.07 -6.29 -3.77
N THR A 50 -2.41 -5.77 -2.59
CA THR A 50 -3.54 -6.23 -1.79
C THR A 50 -4.84 -5.59 -2.27
N GLU A 51 -5.88 -6.42 -2.37
CA GLU A 51 -7.27 -6.04 -2.65
C GLU A 51 -7.95 -5.41 -1.41
N SER A 52 -7.26 -4.50 -0.73
CA SER A 52 -7.78 -3.72 0.39
C SER A 52 -7.98 -2.27 -0.04
N TYR A 53 -8.80 -1.50 0.68
CA TYR A 53 -8.88 -0.06 0.50
C TYR A 53 -8.38 0.65 1.78
N PRO A 54 -7.29 1.43 1.72
CA PRO A 54 -6.44 1.70 0.56
C PRO A 54 -5.68 0.45 0.08
N ARG A 55 -5.35 0.41 -1.22
CA ARG A 55 -4.53 -0.67 -1.78
C ARG A 55 -3.12 -0.56 -1.23
N GLN A 56 -2.45 -1.70 -1.06
CA GLN A 56 -1.07 -1.74 -0.58
C GLN A 56 -0.24 -2.63 -1.50
N CYS A 57 0.98 -2.23 -1.82
CA CYS A 57 1.91 -3.02 -2.61
C CYS A 57 3.11 -3.42 -1.76
N ARG A 58 3.52 -4.69 -1.81
CA ARG A 58 4.62 -5.22 -0.97
C ARG A 58 5.81 -5.69 -1.81
N THR A 59 7.00 -5.35 -1.36
CA THR A 59 8.24 -5.81 -1.97
C THR A 59 8.78 -7.05 -1.25
N PRO A 60 9.53 -7.95 -1.93
CA PRO A 60 10.09 -9.15 -1.29
C PRO A 60 11.16 -8.87 -0.22
N ASP A 61 11.74 -7.67 -0.18
CA ASP A 61 12.65 -7.18 0.86
C ASP A 61 11.91 -6.66 2.11
N GLY A 62 10.58 -6.54 2.06
CA GLY A 62 9.72 -6.26 3.22
C GLY A 62 9.13 -4.86 3.27
N SER A 63 9.43 -3.98 2.31
CA SER A 63 8.80 -2.67 2.21
C SER A 63 7.34 -2.78 1.75
N SER A 64 6.50 -1.86 2.23
CA SER A 64 5.09 -1.76 1.87
C SER A 64 4.74 -0.33 1.52
N PHE A 65 4.05 -0.14 0.40
CA PHE A 65 3.64 1.16 -0.11
C PHE A 65 2.12 1.21 -0.19
N VAL A 66 1.51 2.19 0.47
CA VAL A 66 0.06 2.39 0.50
C VAL A 66 -0.34 3.37 -0.59
N GLU A 67 -1.43 3.10 -1.29
CA GLU A 67 -2.01 4.02 -2.27
C GLU A 67 -2.48 5.32 -1.58
N GLU A 68 -2.03 6.45 -2.10
CA GLU A 68 -2.46 7.76 -1.62
C GLU A 68 -3.86 8.06 -2.17
N ILE A 69 -4.83 8.13 -1.26
CA ILE A 69 -6.22 8.47 -1.60
C ILE A 69 -6.42 9.96 -1.37
N PRO A 70 -7.00 10.70 -2.33
CA PRO A 70 -7.39 12.09 -2.09
C PRO A 70 -8.35 12.16 -0.91
N THR A 71 -7.99 12.96 0.09
CA THR A 71 -8.85 13.21 1.25
C THR A 71 -10.07 14.01 0.79
N VAL A 72 -11.22 13.34 0.68
CA VAL A 72 -12.49 14.05 0.52
C VAL A 72 -12.71 14.80 1.83
N SER A 73 -12.62 16.14 1.78
CA SER A 73 -12.88 16.97 2.95
C SER A 73 -14.29 16.69 3.48
N PRO A 74 -14.48 16.57 4.80
CA PRO A 74 -15.76 16.21 5.39
C PRO A 74 -16.68 17.43 5.41
N SER A 75 -17.17 17.83 4.24
CA SER A 75 -18.51 18.40 4.14
C SER A 75 -19.34 17.44 3.28
N VAL A 76 -19.41 16.18 3.73
CA VAL A 76 -20.38 15.21 3.19
C VAL A 76 -21.80 15.72 3.48
N CYS A 77 -21.96 16.52 4.53
CA CYS A 77 -23.16 17.31 4.78
C CYS A 77 -23.11 18.60 3.95
N LEU A 78 -23.97 18.70 2.95
CA LEU A 78 -24.34 19.97 2.35
C LEU A 78 -25.49 20.51 3.21
N ASP A 79 -25.27 21.59 3.94
CA ASP A 79 -26.32 22.28 4.69
C ASP A 79 -27.24 22.99 3.69
N LEU A 80 -28.48 22.54 3.59
CA LEU A 80 -29.51 23.07 2.69
C LEU A 80 -30.61 23.82 3.44
N CYS A 81 -30.39 24.10 4.72
CA CYS A 81 -31.37 24.78 5.55
C CYS A 81 -31.76 26.12 4.94
N GLY A 82 -33.08 26.34 4.80
CA GLY A 82 -33.67 27.52 4.17
C GLY A 82 -34.00 27.34 2.69
N ASN A 83 -33.92 26.13 2.14
CA ASN A 83 -34.39 25.82 0.79
C ASN A 83 -35.93 25.60 0.73
N GLY A 84 -36.60 25.57 1.89
CA GLY A 84 -38.04 25.43 2.02
C GLY A 84 -38.53 23.98 2.12
N THR A 85 -37.63 23.00 2.26
CA THR A 85 -37.95 21.57 2.41
C THR A 85 -37.18 20.99 3.59
N CYS A 86 -37.87 20.32 4.52
CA CYS A 86 -37.20 19.60 5.61
C CYS A 86 -36.54 18.32 5.09
N GLU A 87 -35.22 18.33 4.91
CA GLU A 87 -34.47 17.18 4.40
C GLU A 87 -34.02 16.25 5.52
N GLU A 88 -34.99 15.51 6.07
CA GLU A 88 -34.78 14.52 7.15
C GLU A 88 -33.83 13.38 6.73
N ILE A 89 -33.62 13.17 5.44
CA ILE A 89 -32.67 12.19 4.90
C ILE A 89 -32.00 12.77 3.63
N VAL A 90 -30.86 13.44 3.79
CA VAL A 90 -30.03 13.87 2.64
C VAL A 90 -29.21 12.68 2.16
N CYS A 91 -29.68 11.87 1.22
CA CYS A 91 -28.86 10.78 0.70
C CYS A 91 -27.96 11.24 -0.45
N THR A 92 -26.66 11.02 -0.30
CA THR A 92 -25.64 11.16 -1.33
C THR A 92 -25.17 9.78 -1.79
N ALA A 93 -24.31 9.71 -2.82
CA ALA A 93 -23.73 8.45 -3.30
C ALA A 93 -22.92 7.67 -2.25
N ILE A 94 -22.51 8.32 -1.15
CA ILE A 94 -21.69 7.74 -0.08
C ILE A 94 -22.54 7.31 1.14
N GLY A 95 -23.78 7.81 1.25
CA GLY A 95 -24.67 7.55 2.38
C GLY A 95 -25.54 8.77 2.72
N CYS A 96 -26.24 8.74 3.85
CA CYS A 96 -27.10 9.84 4.31
C CYS A 96 -26.46 10.48 5.57
N PRO A 97 -25.58 11.48 5.40
CA PRO A 97 -24.63 11.92 6.44
C PRO A 97 -25.22 12.87 7.49
N CYS A 98 -26.33 13.54 7.20
CA CYS A 98 -26.97 14.45 8.15
C CYS A 98 -28.47 14.60 7.84
N PRO A 99 -29.35 14.41 8.85
CA PRO A 99 -30.75 14.82 8.77
C PRO A 99 -30.89 16.29 9.18
N GLU A 100 -31.72 17.05 8.46
CA GLU A 100 -32.29 18.26 9.03
C GLU A 100 -33.31 17.88 10.10
N THR A 101 -33.22 18.54 11.26
CA THR A 101 -34.12 18.30 12.39
C THR A 101 -34.70 19.63 12.84
N PRO A 102 -35.83 19.67 13.55
CA PRO A 102 -36.34 20.93 14.12
C PRO A 102 -35.33 21.65 15.04
N ALA A 103 -34.34 20.93 15.60
CA ALA A 103 -33.27 21.53 16.39
C ALA A 103 -32.15 22.15 15.55
N THR A 104 -31.87 21.58 14.36
CA THR A 104 -30.75 22.00 13.49
C THR A 104 -31.19 22.90 12.34
N CYS A 105 -32.42 22.75 11.83
CA CYS A 105 -33.05 23.60 10.83
C CYS A 105 -34.54 23.86 11.18
N PRO A 106 -34.84 24.67 12.20
CA PRO A 106 -36.22 25.00 12.59
C PRO A 106 -36.99 25.83 11.52
N GLN A 107 -36.27 26.33 10.52
CA GLN A 107 -36.84 27.13 9.44
C GLN A 107 -37.70 26.27 8.51
N ASP A 108 -37.16 25.10 8.13
CA ASP A 108 -37.80 24.19 7.17
C ASP A 108 -38.43 22.97 7.86
N CYS A 109 -37.85 22.47 8.96
CA CYS A 109 -38.37 21.37 9.77
C CYS A 109 -39.22 21.89 10.94
N ARG A 110 -40.54 21.72 10.85
CA ARG A 110 -41.52 22.16 11.86
C ARG A 110 -42.07 21.03 12.72
#